data_AF-A0A837RD46-F1
#
_entry.id   AF-A0A837RD46-F1
#
_cell.length_a   1.000
_cell.length_b   1.000
_cell.length_c   1.000
_cell.angle_alpha   90.00
_cell.angle_beta   90.00
_cell.angle_gamma   90.00
#
_symmetry.space_group_name_H-M   'P 1'
#
loop_
_entity.id
_entity.type
_entity.pdbx_description
1 polymer ?
#
loop_
_entity_poly.entity_id
_entity_poly.type
_entity_poly.pdbx_seq_one_letter_code
_entity_poly.pdbx_strand_id
1 'polypeptide(L)' 'MTAPLAPYNDPDLLIRTSGEERISNFLMWQIAYSELVFTDVKWPDFTATTLQACIADFQSRDRRFGGLSDHK' A
#
# COMPACT_ATOMS: atom_id res chain seq x y z
N MET A 1 20.90 5.36 1.27
CA MET A 1 19.77 5.81 2.10
C MET A 1 18.81 6.50 1.15
N THR A 2 17.58 6.00 0.99
CA THR A 2 16.58 6.65 0.14
C THR A 2 16.34 8.06 0.66
N ALA A 3 16.36 9.04 -0.24
CA ALA A 3 16.13 10.43 0.15
C ALA A 3 14.74 10.56 0.81
N PRO A 4 14.58 11.41 1.85
CA PRO A 4 13.27 11.73 2.39
C PRO A 4 12.40 12.33 1.28
N LEU A 5 11.15 11.87 1.16
CA LEU A 5 10.18 12.32 0.14
C LEU A 5 9.64 13.73 0.43
N ALA A 6 10.40 14.61 1.08
CA ALA A 6 9.95 15.95 1.46
C ALA A 6 9.43 16.74 0.23
N PRO A 7 8.26 17.41 0.32
CA PRO A 7 7.44 17.69 1.51
C PRO A 7 6.43 16.60 1.90
N TYR A 8 6.47 15.42 1.28
CA TYR A 8 5.47 14.36 1.44
C TYR A 8 5.83 13.36 2.55
N ASN A 9 4.79 12.84 3.21
CA ASN A 9 4.89 11.76 4.19
C ASN A 9 5.10 10.40 3.49
N ASP A 10 5.53 9.41 4.26
CA ASP A 10 5.57 8.02 3.82
C ASP A 10 4.15 7.52 3.45
N PRO A 11 4.00 6.66 2.44
CA PRO A 11 2.68 6.17 2.03
C PRO A 11 2.00 5.34 3.11
N ASP A 12 0.69 5.47 3.25
CA ASP A 12 -0.11 4.54 4.07
C ASP A 12 -0.54 3.29 3.29
N LEU A 13 -0.67 3.42 1.97
CA LEU A 13 -1.17 2.38 1.07
C LEU A 13 -0.36 2.39 -0.23
N LEU A 14 0.15 1.21 -0.63
CA LEU A 14 0.69 0.96 -1.97
C LEU A 14 -0.26 0.03 -2.73
N ILE A 15 -0.81 0.51 -3.84
CA ILE A 15 -1.61 -0.31 -4.77
C ILE A 15 -0.72 -0.74 -5.94
N ARG A 16 -0.70 -2.04 -6.22
CA ARG A 16 0.05 -2.62 -7.33
C ARG A 16 -0.84 -3.40 -8.28
N THR A 17 -0.88 -2.92 -9.51
CA THR A 17 -1.70 -3.46 -10.61
C THR A 17 -1.03 -4.62 -11.33
N SER A 18 -1.78 -5.24 -12.25
CA SER A 18 -1.32 -6.29 -13.19
C SER A 18 -1.01 -7.65 -12.56
N GLY A 19 -1.49 -7.93 -11.35
CA GLY A 19 -1.42 -9.26 -10.73
C GLY A 19 -0.06 -9.67 -10.17
N GLU A 20 0.88 -8.73 -10.06
CA GLU A 20 2.25 -9.03 -9.64
C GLU A 20 2.46 -8.80 -8.15
N GLU A 21 2.58 -9.87 -7.37
CA GLU A 21 2.85 -9.85 -5.92
C GLU A 21 4.34 -9.64 -5.59
N ARG A 22 4.92 -8.57 -6.14
CA ARG A 22 6.30 -8.17 -5.84
C ARG A 22 6.43 -6.65 -5.78
N ILE A 23 7.32 -6.14 -4.95
CA ILE A 23 7.55 -4.69 -4.85
C ILE A 23 8.42 -4.15 -5.99
N SER A 24 9.28 -4.99 -6.58
CA SER A 24 10.21 -4.60 -7.66
C SER A 24 11.06 -3.37 -7.32
N ASN A 25 11.62 -3.34 -6.11
CA ASN A 25 12.53 -2.29 -5.67
C ASN A 25 11.93 -0.86 -5.69
N PHE A 26 10.63 -0.75 -5.42
CA PHE A 26 9.93 0.53 -5.36
C PHE A 26 9.66 0.93 -3.90
N LEU A 27 10.22 2.06 -3.47
CA LEU A 27 9.97 2.69 -2.15
C LEU A 27 10.15 1.76 -0.93
N MET A 28 11.07 0.79 -1.01
CA MET A 28 11.26 -0.27 0.00
C MET A 28 11.29 0.21 1.46
N TRP A 29 11.90 1.37 1.73
CA TRP A 29 11.97 1.93 3.07
C TRP A 29 10.67 2.63 3.45
N GLN A 30 10.16 3.49 2.56
CA GLN A 30 8.97 4.29 2.82
C GLN A 30 7.72 3.43 2.99
N ILE A 31 7.67 2.24 2.38
CA ILE A 31 6.53 1.34 2.48
C ILE A 31 6.64 0.29 3.60
N ALA A 32 7.63 0.39 4.48
CA ALA A 32 7.89 -0.63 5.51
C ALA A 32 6.68 -0.93 6.41
N TYR A 33 5.78 0.05 6.60
CA TYR A 33 4.52 -0.08 7.35
C TYR A 33 3.30 0.38 6.54
N SER A 34 3.41 0.47 5.21
CA SER A 34 2.26 0.66 4.34
C SER A 34 1.48 -0.64 4.22
N GLU A 35 0.17 -0.53 4.04
CA GLU A 35 -0.63 -1.64 3.54
C GLU A 35 -0.35 -1.85 2.05
N LEU A 36 -0.38 -3.10 1.61
CA LEU A 36 -0.11 -3.50 0.24
C LEU A 36 -1.38 -4.11 -0.36
N VAL A 37 -1.89 -3.51 -1.44
CA VAL A 37 -3.02 -4.05 -2.20
C VAL A 37 -2.54 -4.42 -3.59
N PHE A 38 -2.64 -5.71 -3.91
CA PHE A 38 -2.34 -6.23 -5.24
C PHE A 38 -3.65 -6.48 -6.00
N THR A 39 -3.70 -6.08 -7.26
CA THR A 39 -4.88 -6.26 -8.11
C THR A 39 -4.49 -6.75 -9.50
N ASP A 40 -5.28 -7.67 -10.04
CA ASP A 40 -5.13 -8.19 -11.40
C ASP A 40 -5.52 -7.17 -12.48
N VAL A 41 -6.21 -6.08 -12.08
CA VAL A 41 -6.57 -4.99 -13.00
C VAL A 41 -5.29 -4.39 -13.57
N LYS A 42 -5.19 -4.33 -14.89
CA LYS A 42 -4.03 -3.74 -15.58
C LYS A 42 -4.07 -2.23 -15.44
N TRP A 43 -2.90 -1.58 -15.45
CA TRP A 43 -2.83 -0.12 -15.27
C TRP A 43 -3.73 0.69 -16.22
N PRO A 44 -3.80 0.41 -17.54
CA PRO A 44 -4.70 1.14 -18.43
C PRO A 44 -6.19 0.95 -18.12
N ASP A 45 -6.54 -0.15 -17.45
CA ASP A 45 -7.92 -0.51 -17.09
C ASP A 45 -8.27 -0.08 -15.65
N PHE A 46 -7.35 0.58 -14.94
CA PHE A 46 -7.56 0.98 -13.55
C PHE A 46 -8.51 2.19 -13.47
N THR A 47 -9.67 2.00 -12.82
CA THR A 47 -10.73 3.00 -12.75
C THR A 47 -10.91 3.57 -11.34
N ALA A 48 -11.71 4.63 -11.22
CA ALA A 48 -12.12 5.17 -9.92
C ALA A 48 -12.83 4.11 -9.05
N THR A 49 -13.60 3.21 -9.65
CA THR A 49 -14.26 2.10 -8.94
C THR A 49 -13.22 1.12 -8.39
N THR A 50 -12.18 0.80 -9.18
CA THR A 50 -11.08 -0.05 -8.72
C THR A 50 -10.34 0.60 -7.55
N LEU A 51 -10.06 1.90 -7.65
CA LEU A 51 -9.44 2.66 -6.56
C LEU A 51 -10.28 2.63 -5.28
N GLN A 52 -11.60 2.83 -5.37
CA GLN A 52 -12.50 2.76 -4.23
C GLN A 52 -12.48 1.38 -3.57
N ALA A 53 -12.46 0.31 -4.35
CA ALA A 53 -12.34 -1.04 -3.82
C ALA A 53 -11.00 -1.26 -3.07
N CYS A 54 -9.89 -0.78 -3.63
CA CYS A 54 -8.59 -0.84 -2.96
C CYS A 54 -8.55 -0.03 -1.65
N ILE A 55 -9.17 1.15 -1.63
CA ILE A 55 -9.27 1.98 -0.42
C ILE A 55 -10.15 1.30 0.63
N ALA A 56 -11.25 0.67 0.23
CA ALA A 56 -12.12 -0.06 1.15
C ALA A 56 -11.38 -1.25 1.80
N ASP A 57 -10.60 -2.02 1.02
CA ASP A 57 -9.74 -3.08 1.57
C ASP A 57 -8.71 -2.50 2.56
N PHE A 58 -8.01 -1.43 2.19
CA PHE A 58 -7.09 -0.72 3.08
C PHE A 58 -7.74 -0.31 4.41
N GLN A 59 -8.93 0.28 4.38
CA GLN A 59 -9.65 0.73 5.58
C GLN A 59 -10.10 -0.40 6.50
N SER A 60 -10.17 -1.64 5.99
CA SER A 60 -10.54 -2.81 6.79
C SER A 60 -9.37 -3.38 7.61
N ARG A 61 -8.13 -2.93 7.36
CA ARG A 61 -6.92 -3.46 7.99
C ARG A 61 -6.68 -2.86 9.37
N ASP A 62 -6.28 -3.72 10.31
CA ASP A 62 -5.82 -3.33 11.64
C ASP A 62 -4.30 -3.02 11.60
N ARG A 63 -3.96 -1.72 11.55
CA ARG A 63 -2.58 -1.26 11.40
C ARG A 63 -1.89 -1.14 12.75
N ARG A 64 -0.87 -1.98 12.96
CA ARG A 64 -0.18 -2.10 14.25
C ARG A 64 1.16 -1.38 14.32
N PHE A 65 1.72 -0.98 13.17
CA PHE A 65 2.99 -0.24 13.09
C PHE A 65 4.14 -0.87 13.90
N GLY A 66 4.25 -2.21 13.89
CA GLY A 66 5.25 -2.94 14.66
C GLY A 66 4.90 -3.16 16.14
N GLY A 67 3.74 -2.70 16.60
CA GLY A 67 3.20 -2.98 17.92
C GLY A 67 2.60 -4.39 18.02
N LEU A 68 2.63 -4.94 19.24
CA LEU A 68 1.88 -6.14 19.58
C LEU A 68 0.43 -5.74 19.86
N SER A 69 -0.53 -6.45 19.27
CA SER A 69 -1.93 -6.32 19.68
C SER A 69 -2.06 -6.89 21.07
N ASP A 70 -2.22 -6.02 22.05
CA ASP A 70 -2.66 -6.44 23.37
C ASP A 70 -4.14 -6.81 23.22
N HIS A 71 -4.40 -8.11 23.07
CA HIS A 71 -5.77 -8.57 23.02
C HIS A 71 -6.41 -8.39 24.40
N LYS A 72 -7.51 -7.64 24.35
CA LYS A 72 -8.66 -7.58 25.25
C LYS A 72 -9.14 -8.95 25.71
#